data_AF-A0A6D2IK79-F1
#
_entry.id   AF-A0A6D2IK79-F1
#
_cell.length_a   1.000
_cell.length_b   1.000
_cell.length_c   1.000
_cell.angle_alpha   90.00
_cell.angle_beta   90.00
_cell.angle_gamma   90.00
#
_symmetry.space_group_name_H-M   'P 1'
#
loop_
_entity.id
_entity.type
_entity.pdbx_description
1 polymer ?
#
loop_
_entity_poly.entity_id
_entity_poly.type
_entity_poly.pdbx_seq_one_letter_code
_entity_poly.pdbx_strand_id
1 'polypeptide(L)' 'MREVTEKAVNDIYNHIIKTPERDFTIKISGLEIYNENVRDLLNSESGRALKLLDVPEKGTVVEKLVEEKQLIMINTCVI' A
#
# COMPACT_ATOMS: atom_id res chain seq x y z
N MET A 1 -6.96 -10.13 14.50
CA MET A 1 -6.04 -9.52 13.51
C MET A 1 -6.18 -8.00 13.38
N ARG A 2 -7.33 -7.38 13.70
CA ARG A 2 -7.52 -5.91 13.60
C ARG A 2 -6.50 -5.09 14.41
N GLU A 3 -6.11 -5.59 15.57
CA GLU A 3 -5.28 -4.84 16.52
C GLU A 3 -3.86 -4.55 16.02
N VAL A 4 -3.23 -5.47 15.27
CA VAL A 4 -1.85 -5.28 14.80
C VAL A 4 -1.80 -4.29 13.64
N THR A 5 -2.71 -4.44 12.67
CA THR A 5 -2.78 -3.52 11.52
C THR A 5 -3.08 -2.10 11.98
N GLU A 6 -4.05 -1.91 12.87
CA GLU A 6 -4.42 -0.59 13.40
C GLU A 6 -3.28 0.05 14.18
N LYS A 7 -2.60 -0.71 15.07
CA LYS A 7 -1.43 -0.22 15.80
C LYS A 7 -0.28 0.15 14.86
N ALA A 8 0.03 -0.71 13.89
CA ALA A 8 1.10 -0.44 12.92
C ALA A 8 0.81 0.82 12.09
N VAL A 9 -0.44 1.00 11.64
CA VAL A 9 -0.87 2.19 10.92
C VAL A 9 -0.67 3.42 11.81
N ASN A 10 -1.16 3.40 13.06
CA ASN A 10 -0.99 4.51 13.99
C ASN A 10 0.49 4.84 14.24
N ASP A 11 1.34 3.83 14.42
CA ASP A 11 2.77 4.01 14.65
C ASP A 11 3.47 4.65 13.45
N ILE A 12 3.13 4.22 12.23
CA ILE A 12 3.65 4.81 10.99
C ILE A 12 3.25 6.28 10.86
N TYR A 13 1.97 6.60 11.04
CA TYR A 13 1.48 7.99 10.96
C TYR A 13 2.09 8.87 12.07
N ASN A 14 2.20 8.35 13.29
CA ASN A 14 2.85 9.04 14.40
C ASN A 14 4.32 9.35 14.12
N HIS A 15 5.04 8.44 13.45
CA HIS A 15 6.42 8.68 13.05
C HIS A 15 6.51 9.80 12.01
N ILE A 16 5.65 9.77 10.98
CA ILE A 16 5.61 10.77 9.91
C ILE A 16 5.37 12.17 10.48
N ILE A 17 4.40 12.32 11.40
CA ILE A 17 4.11 13.61 12.05
C ILE A 17 5.30 14.13 12.87
N LYS A 18 6.09 13.24 13.48
CA LYS A 18 7.25 13.59 14.31
C LYS A 18 8.51 13.92 13.50
N THR A 19 8.49 13.73 12.18
CA THR A 19 9.66 13.89 11.30
C THR A 19 9.33 14.85 10.14
N PRO A 20 9.02 16.13 10.44
CA PRO A 20 8.58 17.09 9.44
C PRO A 20 9.65 17.48 8.41
N GLU A 21 10.92 17.12 8.66
CA GLU A 21 12.03 17.37 7.74
C GLU A 21 12.11 16.37 6.58
N ARG A 22 11.20 15.38 6.54
CA ARG A 22 11.16 14.35 5.50
C ARG A 22 9.79 14.30 4.84
N ASP A 23 9.82 14.16 3.52
CA ASP A 23 8.64 13.85 2.73
C ASP A 23 8.38 12.34 2.71
N PHE A 24 7.13 11.95 3.00
CA PHE A 24 6.70 10.57 2.98
C PHE A 24 5.61 10.36 1.93
N THR A 25 5.70 9.25 1.20
CA THR A 25 4.61 8.76 0.35
C THR A 25 4.27 7.35 0.81
N ILE A 26 3.03 7.14 1.23
CA ILE A 26 2.52 5.81 1.55
C ILE A 26 1.75 5.28 0.36
N LYS A 27 2.00 4.03 0.01
CA LYS A 27 1.19 3.27 -0.93
C LYS A 27 0.71 2.00 -0.28
N ILE A 28 -0.57 1.69 -0.46
CA ILE A 28 -1.18 0.49 0.08
C ILE A 28 -1.79 -0.29 -1.08
N SER A 29 -1.54 -1.60 -1.10
CA SER A 29 -2.17 -2.54 -2.00
C SER A 29 -2.87 -3.63 -1.19
N GLY A 30 -4.03 -4.09 -1.64
CA GLY A 30 -4.75 -5.21 -1.06
C GLY A 30 -4.99 -6.28 -2.10
N LEU A 31 -4.59 -7.52 -1.82
CA LEU A 31 -4.87 -8.65 -2.69
C LEU A 31 -5.37 -9.85 -1.90
N GLU A 32 -6.12 -10.71 -2.57
CA GLU A 32 -6.56 -12.00 -2.08
C GLU A 32 -6.00 -13.10 -2.99
N ILE A 33 -5.54 -14.19 -2.38
CA ILE A 33 -5.19 -15.40 -3.11
C ILE A 33 -6.17 -16.48 -2.68
N TYR A 34 -7.05 -16.85 -3.61
CA TYR A 34 -8.05 -17.89 -3.38
C TYR A 34 -8.07 -18.86 -4.55
N ASN A 35 -7.92 -20.16 -4.27
CA ASN A 35 -7.86 -21.21 -5.28
C ASN A 35 -6.87 -20.90 -6.42
N GLU A 36 -5.65 -20.51 -6.04
CA GLU A 36 -4.56 -20.12 -6.95
C GLU A 36 -4.88 -18.92 -7.86
N ASN A 37 -5.96 -18.20 -7.56
CA ASN A 37 -6.36 -16.98 -8.26
C ASN A 37 -5.96 -15.77 -7.41
N VAL A 38 -5.16 -14.88 -7.99
CA VAL A 38 -4.77 -13.61 -7.38
C VAL A 38 -5.78 -12.54 -7.78
N ARG A 39 -6.47 -11.95 -6.82
CA ARG A 39 -7.49 -10.91 -7.04
C ARG A 39 -7.08 -9.61 -6.36
N ASP A 40 -7.24 -8.50 -7.06
CA ASP A 40 -7.12 -7.17 -6.48
C ASP A 40 -8.35 -6.87 -5.61
N LEU A 41 -8.13 -6.53 -4.33
CA LEU A 41 -9.20 -6.14 -3.41
C LEU A 41 -9.54 -4.65 -3.49
N LEU A 42 -8.63 -3.82 -4.01
CA LEU A 42 -8.84 -2.39 -4.19
C LEU A 42 -9.50 -2.09 -5.54
N ASN A 43 -9.30 -2.95 -6.54
CA ASN A 43 -9.96 -2.83 -7.84
C ASN A 43 -11.07 -3.88 -8.02
N SER A 44 -12.28 -3.54 -7.60
CA SER A 44 -13.45 -4.44 -7.70
C SER A 44 -13.86 -4.78 -9.14
N GLU A 45 -13.47 -3.97 -10.14
CA GLU A 45 -13.74 -4.19 -11.56
C GLU A 45 -12.70 -5.09 -12.26
N SER A 46 -11.66 -5.52 -11.55
CA SER A 46 -10.65 -6.44 -12.06
C SER A 46 -11.21 -7.85 -12.22
N GLY A 47 -12.06 -8.08 -13.23
CA GLY A 47 -12.61 -9.38 -13.58
C GLY A 47 -11.58 -10.41 -14.06
N ARG A 48 -10.28 -10.09 -14.01
CA ARG A 48 -9.17 -10.96 -14.42
C ARG A 48 -8.22 -11.17 -13.24
N ALA A 49 -7.80 -12.41 -13.07
CA ALA A 49 -6.73 -12.78 -12.16
C ALA A 49 -5.45 -11.99 -12.48
N LEU A 50 -4.82 -11.43 -11.47
CA LEU A 50 -3.53 -10.78 -11.58
C LEU A 50 -2.43 -11.83 -11.83
N LYS A 51 -1.38 -11.44 -12.55
CA LYS A 51 -0.24 -12.32 -12.82
C LYS A 51 0.88 -12.06 -11.82
N LEU A 52 1.46 -13.13 -11.30
CA LEU A 52 2.71 -13.09 -10.56
C LEU A 52 3.88 -13.16 -11.54
N LEU A 53 4.84 -12.24 -11.40
CA LEU A 53 6.04 -12.15 -12.23
C LEU A 53 7.27 -12.16 -11.32
N ASP A 54 8.27 -12.96 -11.64
CA ASP A 54 9.56 -12.90 -10.95
C ASP A 54 10.52 -12.01 -11.74
N VAL A 55 10.85 -10.86 -11.16
CA VAL A 55 11.80 -9.91 -11.73
C VAL A 55 13.14 -10.06 -10.99
N PRO A 56 14.26 -10.35 -11.69
CA PRO A 56 15.54 -10.65 -11.03
C PRO A 56 16.01 -9.59 -10.01
N GLU A 57 15.73 -8.31 -10.28
CA GLU A 57 16.13 -7.19 -9.40
C GLU A 57 15.09 -6.84 -8.33
N LYS A 58 13.80 -7.15 -8.56
CA LYS A 58 12.68 -6.71 -7.69
C LYS A 58 12.03 -7.85 -6.91
N GLY A 59 12.42 -9.10 -7.19
CA GLY A 59 11.77 -10.30 -6.68
C GLY A 59 10.41 -10.53 -7.34
N THR A 60 9.53 -11.24 -6.63
CA THR A 60 8.17 -11.53 -7.07
C THR A 60 7.31 -10.26 -7.00
N VAL A 61 6.76 -9.86 -8.14
CA VAL A 61 5.87 -8.70 -8.29
C VAL A 61 4.53 -9.12 -8.88
N VAL A 62 3.47 -8.38 -8.54
CA VAL A 62 2.13 -8.61 -9.09
C VAL A 62 1.86 -7.60 -10.20
N GLU A 63 1.61 -8.09 -11.41
CA GLU A 63 1.33 -7.23 -12.56
C GLU A 63 -0.03 -6.53 -12.40
N LYS A 64 -0.09 -5.22 -12.66
CA LYS A 64 -1.33 -4.40 -12.66
C LYS A 64 -2.07 -4.33 -11.33
N LEU A 65 -1.40 -4.67 -10.22
CA LEU A 65 -1.94 -4.43 -8.89
C LEU A 65 -2.14 -2.93 -8.65
N VAL A 66 -3.34 -2.54 -8.23
CA VAL A 66 -3.64 -1.16 -7.89
C VAL A 66 -3.01 -0.83 -6.54
N GLU A 67 -2.26 0.28 -6.54
CA GLU A 67 -1.70 0.88 -5.34
C GLU A 67 -2.44 2.19 -5.07
N GLU A 68 -3.11 2.28 -3.92
CA GLU A 68 -3.69 3.55 -3.49
C GLU A 68 -2.59 4.43 -2.89
N LYS A 69 -2.34 5.57 -3.53
CA LYS A 69 -1.33 6.54 -3.08
C LYS A 69 -1.97 7.51 -2.11
N GLN A 70 -1.53 7.47 -0.86
CA GLN A 70 -1.85 8.51 0.11
C GLN A 70 -0.69 9.51 0.16
N LEU A 71 -0.91 10.70 -0.40
CA LEU A 71 0.02 11.82 -0.25
C LEU A 71 -0.24 12.47 1.10
N ILE A 72 0.70 12.31 2.03
CA ILE A 72 0.64 12.98 3.34
C ILE A 72 1.39 14.29 3.20
N MET A 73 0.69 15.31 2.70
CA MET A 73 1.18 16.69 2.77
C MET A 73 1.06 17.14 4.22
N ILE A 74 2.13 17.03 5.01
CA ILE A 74 2.20 17.72 6.29
C ILE A 74 2.35 19.21 5.93
N ASN A 75 1.22 19.91 5.78
CA ASN A 75 1.19 21.35 5.60
C ASN A 75 1.72 22.03 6.87
N THR A 76 3.04 22.05 7.02
CA THR A 76 3.72 23.05 7.83
C THR A 76 4.01 24.21 6.90
N CYS A 77 3.03 25.12 6.79
CA CYS A 77 3.13 26.55 6.45
C CYS A 77 1.93 26.99 5.60
N VAL A 78 0.83 27.36 6.25
CA VAL A 78 0.24 28.71 6.16
C VAL A 78 -0.48 28.95 7.49
N ILE A 79 -0.02 29.98 8.20
CA ILE A 79 -0.71 30.64 9.32
C ILE A 79 -1.86 31.46 8.75
#